data_AF-A0AAE3T1V0-F1
#
_entry.id   AF-A0AAE3T1V0-F1
#
_cell.length_a   1.000
_cell.length_b   1.000
_cell.length_c   1.000
_cell.angle_alpha   90.00
_cell.angle_beta   90.00
_cell.angle_gamma   90.00
#
_symmetry.space_group_name_H-M   'P 1'
#
loop_
_entity.id
_entity.type
_entity.pdbx_description
1 polymer ?
#
loop_
_entity_poly.entity_id
_entity_poly.type
_entity_poly.pdbx_seq_one_letter_code
_entity_poly.pdbx_strand_id
1 'polypeptide(L)'
;MNLQKVLVPLGGLVLLVLGYRSWGWMGVFAVTGGLLMFLLLHFTRTMQVMRRAADRPIGYVGSAVMLNAKLKPKMALLHVVAMTRSLGELQSPPDTQPEVYRWRDNGESYVDATFAEGKLVQWQLTRPAPAAEAAPAQEEGAVVPAEAPARDA
;
A
#
# COMPACT_ATOMS: atom_id res chain seq x y z
N MET A 1 2.69 31.49 -2.68
CA MET A 1 1.22 31.53 -2.52
C MET A 1 0.60 30.83 -3.71
N ASN A 2 -0.29 29.84 -3.51
CA ASN A 2 -0.79 28.99 -4.59
C ASN A 2 -1.71 29.77 -5.52
N LEU A 3 -1.17 30.37 -6.59
CA LEU A 3 -1.91 31.14 -7.60
C LEU A 3 -3.14 30.38 -8.15
N GLN A 4 -3.04 29.05 -8.28
CA GLN A 4 -4.17 28.20 -8.70
C GLN A 4 -5.37 28.26 -7.75
N LYS A 5 -5.15 28.39 -6.43
CA LYS A 5 -6.26 28.47 -5.46
C LYS A 5 -7.02 29.80 -5.54
N VAL A 6 -6.42 30.83 -6.16
CA VAL A 6 -7.03 32.16 -6.33
C VAL A 6 -7.59 32.33 -7.75
N LEU A 7 -6.89 31.85 -8.77
CA LEU A 7 -7.31 31.93 -10.17
C LEU A 7 -8.60 31.16 -10.46
N VAL A 8 -8.78 29.99 -9.85
CA VAL A 8 -9.96 29.14 -10.06
C VAL A 8 -11.26 29.80 -9.58
N PRO A 9 -11.38 30.28 -8.32
CA PRO A 9 -12.59 30.97 -7.88
C PRO A 9 -12.80 32.30 -8.61
N LEU A 10 -11.72 33.03 -8.93
CA LEU A 10 -11.82 34.27 -9.69
C LEU A 10 -12.35 34.04 -11.12
N GLY A 11 -11.88 32.99 -11.79
CA GLY A 11 -12.36 32.58 -13.11
C GLY A 11 -13.83 32.16 -13.11
N GLY A 12 -14.27 31.43 -12.08
CA GLY A 12 -15.69 31.09 -11.90
C GLY A 12 -16.58 32.32 -11.72
N LEU A 13 -16.14 33.30 -10.93
CA LEU A 13 -16.85 34.56 -10.73
C LEU A 13 -16.95 35.38 -12.03
N VAL A 14 -15.85 35.48 -12.78
CA VAL A 14 -15.81 36.18 -14.08
C VAL A 14 -16.74 35.51 -15.10
N LEU A 15 -16.77 34.17 -15.15
CA LEU A 15 -17.68 33.44 -16.04
C LEU A 15 -19.15 33.66 -15.68
N LEU A 16 -19.50 33.72 -14.39
CA LEU A 16 -20.86 34.04 -13.96
C LEU A 16 -21.28 35.46 -14.34
N VAL A 17 -20.40 36.45 -14.13
CA VAL A 17 -20.67 37.85 -14.50
C VAL A 17 -20.81 38.01 -16.02
N LEU A 18 -19.95 37.35 -16.81
CA LEU A 18 -20.04 37.37 -18.27
C LEU A 18 -21.29 36.64 -18.77
N GLY A 19 -21.63 35.49 -18.19
CA GLY A 19 -22.83 34.73 -18.53
C GLY A 19 -24.11 35.49 -18.21
N TYR A 20 -24.16 36.18 -17.06
CA TYR A 20 -25.27 37.07 -16.73
C TYR A 20 -25.37 38.25 -17.69
N ARG A 21 -24.25 38.85 -18.08
CA ARG A 21 -24.25 40.02 -18.97
C ARG A 21 -24.61 39.69 -20.42
N SER A 22 -24.32 38.48 -20.90
CA SER A 22 -24.61 38.08 -22.27
C SER A 22 -26.04 37.55 -22.44
N TRP A 23 -26.48 36.64 -21.56
CA TRP A 23 -27.74 35.90 -21.68
C TRP A 23 -28.65 35.99 -20.43
N GLY A 24 -28.36 36.94 -19.53
CA GLY A 24 -29.14 37.13 -18.31
C GLY A 24 -29.15 35.88 -17.44
N TRP A 25 -30.33 35.52 -16.93
CA TRP A 25 -30.51 34.35 -16.07
C TRP A 25 -30.19 33.03 -16.77
N MET A 26 -30.37 32.93 -18.09
CA MET A 26 -30.04 31.72 -18.85
C MET A 26 -28.54 31.41 -18.82
N GLY A 27 -27.70 32.44 -18.90
CA GLY A 27 -26.25 32.28 -18.82
C GLY A 27 -25.79 31.84 -17.43
N VAL A 28 -26.45 32.32 -16.37
CA VAL A 28 -26.16 31.89 -14.99
C VAL A 28 -26.46 30.40 -14.81
N PHE A 29 -27.61 29.92 -15.30
CA PHE A 29 -27.93 28.48 -15.24
C PHE A 29 -26.95 27.65 -16.08
N ALA A 30 -26.55 28.12 -17.26
CA ALA A 30 -25.58 27.42 -18.11
C ALA A 30 -24.21 27.29 -17.42
N VAL A 31 -23.69 28.39 -16.84
CA VAL A 31 -22.40 28.38 -16.12
C VAL A 31 -22.49 27.51 -14.88
N THR A 32 -23.56 27.64 -14.09
CA THR A 32 -23.76 26.86 -12.87
C THR A 32 -23.90 25.36 -13.18
N GLY A 33 -24.67 25.01 -14.21
CA GLY A 33 -24.81 23.63 -14.68
C GLY A 33 -23.50 23.05 -15.20
N GLY A 34 -22.73 23.83 -15.97
CA GLY A 34 -21.38 23.45 -16.41
C GLY A 34 -20.41 23.24 -15.24
N LEU A 35 -20.48 24.11 -14.23
CA LEU A 35 -19.66 24.00 -13.02
C LEU A 35 -20.03 22.75 -12.21
N LEU A 36 -21.33 22.47 -12.05
CA LEU A 36 -21.82 21.25 -11.38
C LEU A 36 -21.42 19.98 -12.13
N MET A 37 -21.59 19.96 -13.46
CA MET A 37 -21.14 18.86 -14.33
C MET A 37 -19.64 18.63 -14.17
N PHE A 38 -18.84 19.69 -14.23
CA PHE A 38 -17.39 19.62 -14.03
C PHE A 38 -17.05 19.06 -12.65
N LEU A 39 -17.72 19.53 -11.60
CA LEU A 39 -17.49 19.09 -10.22
C LEU A 39 -17.82 17.60 -10.05
N LEU A 40 -18.95 17.14 -10.61
CA LEU A 40 -19.35 15.74 -10.62
C LEU A 40 -18.34 14.87 -11.37
N LEU A 41 -17.87 15.30 -12.54
CA LEU A 41 -16.83 14.59 -13.30
C LEU A 41 -15.50 14.55 -12.56
N HIS A 42 -15.12 15.66 -11.93
CA HIS A 42 -13.91 15.71 -11.12
C HIS A 42 -14.01 14.74 -9.92
N PHE A 43 -15.15 14.75 -9.23
CA PHE A 43 -15.40 13.86 -8.11
C PHE A 43 -15.41 12.39 -8.52
N THR A 44 -16.15 12.03 -9.57
CA THR A 44 -16.20 10.66 -10.10
C THR A 44 -14.84 10.17 -10.58
N ARG A 45 -14.04 11.01 -11.27
CA ARG A 45 -12.65 10.69 -11.64
C ARG A 45 -11.79 10.41 -10.41
N THR A 46 -11.93 11.23 -9.37
CA THR A 46 -11.19 11.07 -8.11
C THR A 46 -11.62 9.78 -7.40
N MET A 47 -12.92 9.48 -7.34
CA MET A 47 -13.46 8.25 -6.77
C MET A 47 -13.02 7.00 -7.53
N GLN A 48 -12.92 7.04 -8.86
CA GLN A 48 -12.40 5.93 -9.65
C GLN A 48 -10.93 5.61 -9.33
N VAL A 49 -10.11 6.63 -9.05
CA VAL A 49 -8.72 6.43 -8.62
C VAL A 49 -8.66 5.78 -7.23
N MET A 50 -9.48 6.26 -6.30
CA MET A 50 -9.59 5.68 -4.96
C MET A 50 -10.10 4.24 -5.00
N ARG A 51 -11.12 3.96 -5.83
CA ARG A 51 -11.69 2.63 -6.00
C ARG A 51 -10.66 1.63 -6.54
N ARG A 52 -9.84 2.03 -7.52
CA ARG A 52 -8.71 1.21 -8.00
C ARG A 52 -7.64 0.93 -6.95
N ALA A 53 -7.50 1.79 -5.93
CA ALA A 53 -6.61 1.53 -4.80
C ALA A 53 -7.28 0.63 -3.74
N ALA A 54 -8.61 0.73 -3.58
CA ALA A 54 -9.40 -0.10 -2.68
C ALA A 54 -9.64 -1.53 -3.20
N ASP A 55 -9.70 -1.73 -4.53
CA ASP A 55 -9.86 -3.03 -5.18
C ASP A 55 -8.57 -3.89 -5.12
N ARG A 56 -7.50 -3.38 -4.50
CA ARG A 56 -6.27 -4.13 -4.29
C ARG A 56 -6.33 -4.90 -2.98
N PRO A 57 -5.91 -6.18 -2.96
CA PRO A 57 -5.88 -6.96 -1.73
C PRO A 57 -5.08 -6.21 -0.67
N ILE A 58 -5.65 -6.19 0.55
CA ILE A 58 -5.01 -5.60 1.73
C ILE A 58 -3.67 -6.31 1.93
N GLY A 59 -2.64 -5.54 2.20
CA GLY A 59 -1.29 -6.01 2.42
C GLY A 59 -0.56 -6.42 1.14
N TYR A 60 -1.06 -6.10 -0.06
CA TYR A 60 -0.42 -6.55 -1.30
C TYR A 60 0.37 -5.45 -2.03
N VAL A 61 1.62 -5.73 -2.41
CA VAL A 61 2.49 -4.83 -3.17
C VAL A 61 3.06 -5.52 -4.41
N GLY A 62 3.35 -4.75 -5.47
CA GLY A 62 3.88 -5.31 -6.72
C GLY A 62 5.27 -5.94 -6.59
N SER A 63 6.09 -5.53 -5.62
CA SER A 63 7.37 -6.15 -5.27
C SER A 63 7.81 -5.68 -3.88
N ALA A 64 8.05 -6.62 -2.97
CA ALA A 64 8.52 -6.35 -1.62
C ALA A 64 9.93 -5.75 -1.61
N VAL A 65 10.80 -6.20 -2.53
CA VAL A 65 12.16 -5.68 -2.70
C VAL A 65 12.16 -4.20 -3.11
N MET A 66 11.31 -3.85 -4.08
CA MET A 66 11.19 -2.46 -4.53
C MET A 66 10.62 -1.56 -3.43
N LEU A 67 9.66 -2.06 -2.66
CA LEU A 67 9.15 -1.33 -1.50
C LEU A 67 10.27 -1.09 -0.48
N ASN A 68 10.99 -2.15 -0.08
CA ASN A 68 12.13 -2.07 0.84
C ASN A 68 13.16 -1.02 0.42
N ALA A 69 13.48 -0.93 -0.87
CA ALA A 69 14.42 0.06 -1.41
C ALA A 69 13.89 1.51 -1.39
N LYS A 70 12.57 1.70 -1.44
CA LYS A 70 11.93 3.03 -1.42
C LYS A 70 11.67 3.53 0.00
N LEU A 71 11.65 2.65 0.99
CA LEU A 71 11.43 3.01 2.39
C LEU A 71 12.58 3.86 2.94
N LYS A 72 12.22 4.83 3.76
CA LYS A 72 13.10 5.84 4.36
C LYS A 72 12.54 6.20 5.73
N PRO A 73 13.41 6.49 6.71
CA PRO A 73 12.96 6.84 8.05
C PRO A 73 12.03 8.05 8.03
N LYS A 74 11.10 8.11 8.99
CA LYS A 74 10.15 9.22 9.20
C LYS A 74 9.09 9.40 8.12
N MET A 75 8.97 8.47 7.15
CA MET A 75 7.84 8.50 6.22
C MET A 75 6.52 8.22 6.95
N ALA A 76 5.48 9.01 6.64
CA ALA A 76 4.17 8.81 7.21
C ALA A 76 3.52 7.52 6.66
N LEU A 77 2.72 6.83 7.48
CA LEU A 77 1.95 5.65 7.05
C LEU A 77 1.15 5.91 5.77
N LEU A 78 0.43 7.02 5.71
CA LEU A 78 -0.35 7.42 4.52
C LEU A 78 0.53 7.59 3.27
N HIS A 79 1.77 8.03 3.41
CA HIS A 79 2.69 8.14 2.28
C HIS A 79 3.10 6.76 1.76
N VAL A 80 3.36 5.80 2.66
CA VAL A 80 3.67 4.42 2.29
C VAL A 80 2.47 3.76 1.59
N VAL A 81 1.27 3.91 2.14
CA VAL A 81 0.01 3.42 1.52
C VAL A 81 -0.21 4.02 0.13
N ALA A 82 0.05 5.31 -0.05
CA ALA A 82 -0.07 5.96 -1.35
C ALA A 82 0.94 5.39 -2.37
N MET A 83 2.17 5.09 -1.94
CA MET A 83 3.20 4.50 -2.81
C MET A 83 2.89 3.05 -3.21
N THR A 84 2.39 2.23 -2.28
CA THR A 84 2.05 0.82 -2.55
C THR A 84 0.69 0.69 -3.27
N ARG A 85 -0.18 1.70 -3.10
CA ARG A 85 -1.60 1.67 -3.49
C ARG A 85 -2.33 0.49 -2.85
N SER A 86 -1.93 0.11 -1.64
CA SER A 86 -2.56 -0.94 -0.84
C SER A 86 -2.45 -0.58 0.65
N LEU A 87 -3.53 -0.81 1.38
CA LEU A 87 -3.53 -0.73 2.84
C LEU A 87 -2.58 -1.80 3.38
N GLY A 88 -1.69 -1.47 4.33
CA GLY A 88 -0.85 -2.49 4.97
C GLY A 88 -1.71 -3.45 5.80
N GLU A 89 -1.32 -4.70 5.89
CA GLU A 89 -1.95 -5.67 6.77
C GLU A 89 -1.45 -5.46 8.20
N LEU A 90 -2.33 -5.06 9.12
CA LEU A 90 -1.95 -4.80 10.51
C LEU A 90 -1.57 -6.13 11.20
N GLN A 91 -0.35 -6.21 11.72
CA GLN A 91 0.19 -7.36 12.45
C GLN A 91 0.21 -7.14 13.97
N SER A 92 0.20 -5.88 14.42
CA SER A 92 0.09 -5.54 15.84
C SER A 92 -1.38 -5.55 16.30
N PRO A 93 -1.65 -5.69 17.60
CA PRO A 93 -3.01 -5.50 18.13
C PRO A 93 -3.57 -4.11 17.75
N PRO A 94 -4.89 -3.99 17.54
CA PRO A 94 -5.53 -2.70 17.32
C PRO A 94 -5.22 -1.72 18.45
N ASP A 95 -5.09 -0.44 18.12
CA ASP A 95 -4.88 0.66 19.08
C ASP A 95 -3.62 0.52 19.96
N THR A 96 -2.61 -0.24 19.50
CA THR A 96 -1.32 -0.38 20.20
C THR A 96 -0.17 0.23 19.40
N GLN A 97 0.74 0.87 20.14
CA GLN A 97 1.98 1.39 19.60
C GLN A 97 3.18 0.57 20.08
N PRO A 98 4.19 0.36 19.22
CA PRO A 98 4.24 0.75 17.81
C PRO A 98 3.40 -0.16 16.90
N GLU A 99 2.82 0.43 15.86
CA GLU A 99 1.99 -0.28 14.88
C GLU A 99 2.87 -1.02 13.87
N VAL A 100 2.58 -2.28 13.55
CA VAL A 100 3.32 -3.04 12.54
C VAL A 100 2.41 -3.36 11.38
N TYR A 101 2.82 -2.94 10.18
CA TYR A 101 2.09 -3.19 8.94
C TYR A 101 2.92 -4.04 7.98
N ARG A 102 2.29 -5.05 7.39
CA ARG A 102 2.89 -5.97 6.41
C ARG A 102 2.42 -5.65 5.00
N TRP A 103 3.37 -5.66 4.05
CA TRP A 103 3.09 -5.73 2.62
C TRP A 103 3.81 -6.93 1.98
N ARG A 104 3.05 -7.86 1.42
CA ARG A 104 3.49 -9.08 0.73
C ARG A 104 3.40 -8.91 -0.79
N ASP A 105 4.33 -9.52 -1.52
CA ASP A 105 4.28 -9.62 -2.98
C ASP A 105 3.88 -11.02 -3.46
N ASN A 106 3.74 -11.20 -4.79
CA ASN A 106 3.39 -12.49 -5.40
C ASN A 106 4.44 -13.59 -5.15
N GLY A 107 5.67 -13.25 -4.81
CA GLY A 107 6.75 -14.19 -4.53
C GLY A 107 6.80 -14.61 -3.06
N GLU A 108 5.70 -14.43 -2.32
CA GLU A 108 5.58 -14.66 -0.87
C GLU A 108 6.56 -13.81 -0.03
N SER A 109 7.34 -12.93 -0.64
CA SER A 109 8.24 -12.03 0.06
C SER A 109 7.42 -10.89 0.66
N TYR A 110 7.77 -10.46 1.87
CA TYR A 110 7.04 -9.40 2.55
C TYR A 110 7.94 -8.42 3.26
N VAL A 111 7.44 -7.19 3.40
CA VAL A 111 8.07 -6.14 4.20
C VAL A 111 7.20 -5.87 5.41
N ASP A 112 7.77 -6.03 6.59
CA ASP A 112 7.17 -5.56 7.84
C ASP A 112 7.73 -4.18 8.15
N ALA A 113 6.84 -3.19 8.26
CA ALA A 113 7.20 -1.82 8.55
C ALA A 113 6.55 -1.41 9.86
N THR A 114 7.38 -0.96 10.80
CA THR A 114 6.96 -0.52 12.13
C THR A 114 6.82 1.00 12.15
N PHE A 115 5.68 1.47 12.62
CA PHE A 115 5.33 2.88 12.74
C PHE A 115 5.15 3.25 14.22
N ALA A 116 5.79 4.34 14.61
CA ALA A 116 5.55 4.99 15.90
C ALA A 116 5.00 6.39 15.60
N GLU A 117 3.89 6.73 16.23
CA GLU A 117 3.16 7.99 16.03
C GLU A 117 2.86 8.27 14.54
N GLY A 118 2.51 7.20 13.80
CA GLY A 118 2.22 7.25 12.37
C GLY A 118 3.43 7.46 11.45
N LYS A 119 4.66 7.41 11.99
CA LYS A 119 5.92 7.57 11.24
C LYS A 119 6.74 6.29 11.23
N LEU A 120 7.32 5.98 10.08
CA LEU A 120 8.17 4.82 9.89
C LEU A 120 9.44 4.93 10.72
N VAL A 121 9.61 4.00 11.66
CA VAL A 121 10.80 3.90 12.53
C VAL A 121 11.75 2.82 12.05
N GLN A 122 11.23 1.68 11.61
CA GLN A 122 12.03 0.56 11.10
C GLN A 122 11.24 -0.24 10.07
N TRP A 123 11.94 -0.98 9.23
CA TRP A 123 11.34 -1.96 8.33
C TRP A 123 12.28 -3.13 8.08
N GLN A 124 11.72 -4.30 7.81
CA GLN A 124 12.44 -5.53 7.53
C GLN A 124 11.85 -6.22 6.31
N LEU A 125 12.71 -6.59 5.37
CA LEU A 125 12.34 -7.45 4.25
C LEU A 125 12.59 -8.91 4.63
N THR A 126 11.56 -9.75 4.53
CA THR A 126 11.68 -11.20 4.67
C THR A 126 11.37 -11.86 3.34
N ARG A 127 12.29 -12.71 2.88
CA ARG A 127 12.06 -13.60 1.75
C ARG A 127 11.88 -15.02 2.29
N PRO A 128 10.74 -15.67 2.10
CA PRO A 128 10.61 -17.07 2.48
C PRO A 128 11.64 -17.88 1.72
N ALA A 129 12.32 -18.79 2.44
CA ALA A 129 13.18 -19.76 1.79
C ALA A 129 12.30 -20.60 0.85
N PRO A 130 12.77 -20.96 -0.36
CA PRO A 130 12.12 -22.02 -1.11
C PRO A 130 12.05 -23.21 -0.16
N ALA A 131 10.85 -23.80 -0.02
CA ALA A 131 10.66 -24.99 0.79
C ALA A 131 11.79 -25.95 0.43
N ALA A 132 12.68 -26.21 1.39
CA ALA A 132 13.73 -27.18 1.21
C ALA A 132 12.98 -28.47 0.92
N GLU A 133 13.00 -28.87 -0.35
CA GLU A 133 12.65 -30.20 -0.77
C GLU A 133 13.43 -31.11 0.17
N ALA A 134 12.68 -31.86 0.99
CA ALA A 134 13.24 -32.72 2.00
C ALA A 134 14.26 -33.62 1.30
N ALA A 135 15.53 -33.33 1.51
CA ALA A 135 16.59 -34.26 1.13
C ALA A 135 16.25 -35.58 1.82
N PRO A 136 16.16 -36.71 1.09
CA PRO A 136 15.86 -37.98 1.71
C PRO A 136 17.02 -38.28 2.65
N ALA A 137 16.77 -38.19 3.95
CA ALA A 137 17.69 -38.70 4.95
C ALA A 137 17.71 -40.21 4.78
N GLN A 138 18.79 -40.66 4.16
CA GLN A 138 19.17 -42.05 3.98
C GLN A 138 19.05 -42.79 5.30
N GLU A 139 18.31 -43.90 5.28
CA GLU A 139 18.42 -44.97 6.26
C GLU A 139 19.86 -45.51 6.21
N GLU A 140 20.74 -45.03 7.09
CA GLU A 140 22.03 -45.68 7.31
C GLU A 140 22.42 -45.55 8.78
N GLY A 141 22.08 -46.59 9.55
CA GLY A 141 22.32 -46.65 10.98
C GLY A 141 21.60 -47.81 11.66
N ALA A 142 21.44 -48.94 10.97
CA ALA A 142 21.08 -50.19 11.62
C ALA A 142 22.22 -50.59 12.57
N VAL A 143 22.04 -50.28 13.85
CA VAL A 143 22.89 -50.81 14.92
C VAL A 143 22.61 -52.31 15.01
N VAL A 144 23.42 -53.10 14.31
CA VAL A 144 23.51 -54.55 14.52
C VAL A 144 24.54 -54.79 15.62
N PRO A 145 24.21 -55.53 16.70
CA PRO A 145 25.10 -55.73 17.84
C PRO A 145 26.17 -56.77 17.49
N ALA A 146 27.44 -56.40 17.64
CA ALA A 146 28.56 -57.33 17.54
C ALA A 146 28.77 -58.04 18.88
N GLU A 147 28.08 -59.16 19.06
CA GLU A 147 28.40 -60.18 20.06
C GLU A 147 29.69 -60.90 19.62
N ALA A 148 30.76 -60.77 20.40
CA ALA A 148 32.05 -61.43 20.15
C ALA A 148 32.15 -62.73 20.98
N PRO A 149 32.55 -63.86 20.37
CA PRO A 149 32.52 -65.16 21.02
C PRO A 149 33.70 -65.36 21.99
N ALA A 150 33.41 -66.09 23.07
CA ALA A 150 34.35 -66.65 24.01
C ALA A 150 35.48 -67.43 23.31
N ARG A 151 36.71 -67.26 23.79
CA ARG A 151 37.83 -68.17 23.53
C ARG A 151 38.35 -68.69 24.86
N ASP A 152 38.33 -70.01 25.00
CA ASP A 152 38.93 -70.78 26.07
C ASP A 152 40.43 -70.52 26.22
N ALA A 153 40.88 -70.37 27.47
CA ALA A 153 42.19 -70.80 27.99
C ALA A 153 42.12 -70.89 29.51
#